data_AF-A0A7T5UN70-F1
#
_entry.id   AF-A0A7T5UN70-F1
#
_cell.length_a   1.000
_cell.length_b   1.000
_cell.length_c   1.000
_cell.angle_alpha   90.00
_cell.angle_beta   90.00
_cell.angle_gamma   90.00
#
_symmetry.space_group_name_H-M   'P 1'
#
loop_
_entity.id
_entity.type
_entity.pdbx_description
1 polymer ?
#
loop_
_entity_poly.entity_id
_entity_poly.type
_entity_poly.pdbx_seq_one_letter_code
_entity_poly.pdbx_strand_id
1 'polypeptide(L)'
;MNKKTLTQIAVSSAFALPLFAYAANVTSILAQLESVLNRVIPILMIVATIVFLWGVIRYVTAGGDEEKLADGRRFIIFGLVGLFVMIAIWGVVRAIVAQFGVGGGVIPGGPGDVRPQI
;
A
#
# COMPACT_ATOMS: atom_id res chain seq x y z
N MET A 1 -30.80 38.87 18.21
CA MET A 1 -30.55 37.74 17.28
C MET A 1 -31.85 37.43 16.55
N ASN A 2 -31.89 37.64 15.24
CA ASN A 2 -33.14 37.51 14.47
C ASN A 2 -33.43 36.03 14.23
N LYS A 3 -34.65 35.57 14.54
CA LYS A 3 -35.05 34.15 14.36
C LYS A 3 -34.75 33.65 12.95
N LYS A 4 -34.83 34.54 11.95
CA LYS A 4 -34.53 34.27 10.53
C LYS A 4 -33.06 33.91 10.25
N THR A 5 -32.09 34.50 10.96
CA THR A 5 -30.66 34.20 10.74
C THR A 5 -30.27 32.84 11.34
N LEU A 6 -30.90 32.44 12.44
CA LEU A 6 -30.76 31.09 13.01
C LEU A 6 -31.32 30.01 12.09
N THR A 7 -32.50 30.26 11.51
CA THR A 7 -33.12 29.31 10.56
C THR A 7 -32.26 29.14 9.30
N GLN A 8 -31.65 30.23 8.81
CA GLN A 8 -30.84 30.19 7.60
C GLN A 8 -29.50 29.44 7.79
N ILE A 9 -28.86 29.58 8.95
CA ILE A 9 -27.65 28.80 9.32
C ILE A 9 -27.98 27.30 9.43
N ALA A 10 -29.11 26.96 10.05
CA ALA A 10 -29.56 25.57 10.20
C ALA A 10 -29.88 24.89 8.86
N VAL A 11 -30.44 25.63 7.89
CA VAL A 11 -30.71 25.11 6.55
C VAL A 11 -29.42 24.91 5.75
N SER A 12 -28.44 25.82 5.88
CA SER A 12 -27.13 25.65 5.21
C SER A 12 -26.30 24.50 5.79
N SER A 13 -26.35 24.26 7.10
CA SER A 13 -25.64 23.12 7.71
C SER A 13 -26.31 21.79 7.37
N ALA A 14 -27.65 21.75 7.30
CA ALA A 14 -28.40 20.57 6.87
C ALA A 14 -28.07 20.14 5.43
N PHE A 15 -27.67 21.07 4.56
CA PHE A 15 -27.25 20.76 3.18
C PHE A 15 -25.83 20.19 3.10
N ALA A 16 -24.98 20.42 4.11
CA ALA A 16 -23.63 19.88 4.17
C ALA A 16 -23.58 18.48 4.81
N LEU A 17 -24.55 18.13 5.69
CA LEU A 17 -24.64 16.80 6.32
C LEU A 17 -24.58 15.62 5.34
N PRO A 18 -25.25 15.65 4.17
CA PRO A 18 -25.19 14.55 3.19
C PRO A 18 -23.78 14.33 2.61
N LEU A 19 -22.98 15.39 2.45
CA LEU A 19 -21.60 15.29 1.96
C LEU A 19 -20.70 14.58 2.97
N PHE A 20 -20.89 14.86 4.27
CA PHE A 20 -20.15 14.19 5.34
C PHE A 20 -20.59 12.73 5.52
N ALA A 21 -21.88 12.42 5.35
CA ALA A 21 -22.36 11.05 5.35
C ALA A 21 -21.76 10.24 4.18
N TYR A 22 -21.60 10.85 3.00
CA TYR A 22 -20.95 10.20 1.86
C TYR A 22 -19.43 10.01 2.11
N ALA A 23 -18.75 11.03 2.64
CA ALA A 23 -17.34 10.95 3.01
C ALA A 23 -17.07 9.82 4.03
N ALA A 24 -17.95 9.64 5.02
CA ALA A 24 -17.84 8.57 6.02
C ALA A 24 -17.89 7.16 5.40
N ASN A 25 -18.65 6.98 4.32
CA ASN A 25 -18.70 5.72 3.58
C ASN A 25 -17.44 5.48 2.75
N VAL A 26 -16.89 6.52 2.10
CA VAL A 26 -15.63 6.40 1.35
C VAL A 26 -14.47 6.09 2.29
N THR A 27 -14.38 6.78 3.44
CA THR A 27 -13.33 6.52 4.43
C THR A 27 -13.41 5.13 5.04
N SER A 28 -14.62 4.59 5.23
CA SER A 28 -14.77 3.23 5.78
C SER A 28 -14.37 2.14 4.78
N ILE A 29 -14.65 2.33 3.49
CA ILE A 29 -14.17 1.43 2.42
C ILE A 29 -12.64 1.49 2.30
N LEU A 30 -12.07 2.69 2.34
CA LEU A 30 -10.61 2.88 2.30
C LEU A 30 -9.93 2.24 3.52
N ALA A 31 -10.47 2.44 4.73
CA ALA A 31 -9.93 1.81 5.94
C ALA A 31 -10.02 0.28 5.91
N GLN A 32 -11.10 -0.28 5.36
CA GLN A 32 -11.20 -1.73 5.15
C GLN A 32 -10.17 -2.23 4.14
N LEU A 33 -9.98 -1.51 3.03
CA LEU A 33 -8.98 -1.84 2.03
C LEU A 33 -7.56 -1.79 2.60
N GLU A 34 -7.22 -0.74 3.35
CA GLU A 34 -5.93 -0.61 4.02
C GLU A 34 -5.66 -1.76 4.99
N SER A 35 -6.65 -2.14 5.79
CA SER A 35 -6.54 -3.27 6.72
C SER A 35 -6.22 -4.59 6.00
N VAL A 36 -6.86 -4.83 4.86
CA VAL A 36 -6.61 -6.02 4.04
C VAL A 36 -5.22 -5.97 3.39
N LEU A 37 -4.87 -4.84 2.75
CA LEU A 37 -3.57 -4.68 2.08
C LEU A 37 -2.40 -4.78 3.07
N ASN A 38 -2.50 -4.14 4.23
CA ASN A 38 -1.46 -4.20 5.26
C ASN A 38 -1.22 -5.62 5.78
N ARG A 39 -2.21 -6.51 5.71
CA ARG A 39 -2.05 -7.92 6.07
C ARG A 39 -1.50 -8.78 4.92
N VAL A 40 -1.90 -8.49 3.69
CA VAL A 40 -1.53 -9.31 2.51
C VAL A 40 -0.12 -9.00 2.00
N ILE A 41 0.28 -7.72 1.97
CA ILE A 41 1.60 -7.28 1.48
C ILE A 41 2.77 -8.02 2.17
N PRO A 42 2.86 -8.13 3.51
CA PRO A 42 3.97 -8.83 4.15
C PRO A 42 4.01 -10.33 3.79
N ILE A 43 2.85 -10.96 3.59
CA ILE A 43 2.77 -12.36 3.13
C ILE A 43 3.35 -12.48 1.72
N LEU A 44 2.99 -11.57 0.81
CA LEU A 44 3.54 -11.54 -0.55
C LEU A 44 5.05 -11.32 -0.55
N MET A 45 5.58 -10.50 0.36
CA MET A 45 7.02 -10.28 0.51
C MET A 45 7.76 -11.56 0.92
N ILE A 46 7.20 -12.32 1.85
CA ILE A 46 7.76 -13.62 2.27
C ILE A 46 7.76 -14.59 1.08
N VAL A 47 6.65 -14.70 0.35
CA VAL A 47 6.54 -15.58 -0.81
C VAL A 47 7.53 -15.18 -1.91
N ALA A 48 7.64 -13.88 -2.22
CA ALA A 48 8.59 -13.38 -3.21
C ALA A 48 10.04 -13.70 -2.82
N THR A 49 10.38 -13.57 -1.53
CA THR A 49 11.69 -13.92 -1.00
C THR A 49 11.97 -15.42 -1.13
N ILE A 50 10.99 -16.28 -0.85
CA ILE A 50 11.12 -17.73 -1.01
C ILE A 50 11.36 -18.10 -2.49
N VAL A 51 10.59 -17.50 -3.42
CA VAL A 51 10.77 -17.74 -4.86
C VAL A 51 12.14 -17.28 -5.34
N PHE A 52 12.60 -16.12 -4.86
CA PHE A 52 13.94 -15.62 -5.13
C PHE A 52 15.02 -16.60 -4.64
N LEU A 53 14.94 -17.04 -3.38
CA LEU A 53 15.89 -18.01 -2.81
C LEU A 53 15.84 -19.36 -3.54
N TRP A 54 14.66 -19.82 -3.93
CA TRP A 54 14.51 -21.05 -4.73
C TRP A 54 15.22 -20.93 -6.08
N GLY A 55 15.10 -19.78 -6.75
CA GLY A 55 15.84 -19.50 -7.97
C GLY A 55 17.35 -19.51 -7.76
N VAL A 56 17.85 -18.95 -6.66
CA VAL A 56 19.27 -18.95 -6.31
C VAL A 56 19.79 -20.37 -6.08
N ILE A 57 19.08 -21.17 -5.27
CA ILE A 57 19.44 -22.57 -4.99
C ILE A 57 19.47 -23.37 -6.30
N ARG A 58 18.45 -23.21 -7.16
CA ARG A 58 18.35 -23.86 -8.46
C ARG A 58 19.52 -23.50 -9.38
N TYR A 59 19.87 -22.21 -9.43
CA TYR A 59 20.94 -21.70 -10.26
C TYR A 59 22.32 -22.22 -9.81
N VAL A 60 22.59 -22.23 -8.50
CA VAL A 60 23.86 -22.69 -7.93
C VAL A 60 24.01 -24.21 -8.06
N THR A 61 22.93 -24.97 -7.88
CA THR A 61 22.95 -26.45 -7.96
C THR A 61 22.85 -27.00 -9.39
N ALA A 62 22.72 -26.13 -10.40
CA ALA A 62 22.55 -26.55 -11.79
C ALA A 62 23.78 -27.29 -12.37
N GLY A 63 24.99 -27.07 -11.82
CA GLY A 63 26.17 -27.88 -12.15
C GLY A 63 26.58 -27.88 -13.63
N GLY A 64 26.21 -26.84 -14.40
CA GLY A 64 26.50 -26.74 -15.84
C GLY A 64 25.38 -27.23 -16.77
N ASP A 65 24.27 -27.71 -16.22
CA ASP A 65 23.06 -28.01 -16.99
C ASP A 65 22.39 -26.70 -17.44
N GLU A 66 22.45 -26.41 -18.74
CA GLU A 66 21.96 -25.15 -19.34
C GLU A 66 20.47 -24.92 -19.08
N GLU A 67 19.65 -25.99 -19.05
CA GLU A 67 18.21 -25.89 -18.81
C GLU A 67 17.94 -25.46 -17.36
N LYS A 68 18.63 -26.09 -16.40
CA LYS A 68 18.51 -25.74 -14.98
C LYS A 68 19.05 -24.35 -14.67
N LEU A 69 20.10 -23.92 -15.37
CA LEU A 69 20.64 -22.57 -15.27
C LEU A 69 19.67 -21.52 -15.80
N ALA A 70 19.03 -21.78 -16.95
CA ALA A 70 18.03 -20.89 -17.52
C ALA A 70 16.82 -20.73 -16.60
N ASP A 71 16.30 -21.84 -16.07
CA ASP A 71 15.20 -21.84 -15.12
C ASP A 71 15.55 -21.10 -13.83
N GLY A 72 16.71 -21.42 -13.22
CA GLY A 72 17.17 -20.75 -12.00
C GLY A 72 17.27 -19.24 -12.17
N ARG A 73 17.85 -18.78 -13.29
CA ARG A 73 17.93 -17.35 -13.63
C ARG A 73 16.55 -16.72 -13.76
N ARG A 74 15.60 -17.41 -14.38
CA ARG A 74 14.22 -16.92 -14.55
C ARG A 74 13.53 -16.73 -13.20
N PHE A 75 13.65 -17.69 -12.28
CA PHE A 75 13.09 -17.56 -10.93
C PHE A 75 13.75 -16.44 -10.11
N ILE A 76 15.07 -16.26 -10.22
CA ILE A 76 15.78 -15.14 -9.58
C ILE A 76 15.23 -13.80 -10.09
N ILE A 77 15.11 -13.63 -11.41
CA ILE A 77 14.63 -12.38 -12.00
C ILE A 77 13.18 -12.12 -11.57
N PHE A 78 12.30 -13.12 -11.60
CA PHE A 78 10.91 -12.93 -11.16
C PHE A 78 10.80 -12.57 -9.68
N GLY A 79 11.56 -13.26 -8.81
CA GLY A 79 11.61 -12.93 -7.39
C GLY A 79 12.16 -11.53 -7.12
N LEU A 80 13.23 -11.15 -7.82
CA LEU A 80 13.87 -9.84 -7.67
C LEU A 80 12.97 -8.71 -8.18
N VAL A 81 12.34 -8.87 -9.35
CA VAL A 81 11.41 -7.87 -9.90
C VAL A 81 10.21 -7.70 -8.98
N GLY A 82 9.64 -8.80 -8.46
CA GLY A 82 8.53 -8.73 -7.51
C GLY A 82 8.90 -7.97 -6.23
N LEU A 83 10.07 -8.26 -5.67
CA LEU A 83 10.58 -7.57 -4.49
C LEU A 83 10.87 -6.09 -4.77
N PHE A 84 11.50 -5.80 -5.90
CA PHE A 84 11.85 -4.44 -6.32
C PHE A 84 10.60 -3.57 -6.49
N VAL A 85 9.57 -4.06 -7.19
CA VAL A 85 8.32 -3.31 -7.40
C VAL A 85 7.64 -2.99 -6.08
N MET A 86 7.58 -3.94 -5.15
CA MET A 86 6.94 -3.74 -3.85
C MET A 86 7.61 -2.61 -3.05
N ILE A 87 8.95 -2.55 -3.05
CA ILE A 87 9.73 -1.52 -2.37
C ILE A 87 9.66 -0.19 -3.14
N ALA A 88 9.73 -0.23 -4.46
CA ALA A 88 9.75 0.95 -5.32
C ALA A 88 8.46 1.75 -5.20
N ILE A 89 7.30 1.10 -5.11
CA ILE A 89 6.00 1.79 -4.93
C ILE A 89 6.03 2.63 -3.65
N TRP A 90 6.53 2.09 -2.54
CA TRP A 90 6.66 2.84 -1.28
C TRP A 90 7.66 3.99 -1.36
N GLY A 91 8.78 3.78 -2.05
CA GLY A 91 9.75 4.84 -2.33
C GLY A 91 9.13 6.00 -3.10
N VAL A 92 8.35 5.71 -4.14
CA VAL A 92 7.66 6.73 -4.96
C VAL A 92 6.56 7.42 -4.16
N VAL A 93 5.71 6.69 -3.44
CA VAL A 93 4.65 7.28 -2.60
C VAL A 93 5.25 8.27 -1.60
N ARG A 94 6.32 7.88 -0.89
CA ARG A 94 7.00 8.74 0.07
C ARG A 94 7.64 9.95 -0.59
N ALA A 95 8.24 9.78 -1.77
CA ALA A 95 8.82 10.88 -2.53
C ALA A 95 7.74 11.91 -2.89
N ILE A 96 6.57 11.46 -3.36
CA ILE A 96 5.43 12.33 -3.68
C ILE A 96 4.93 13.06 -2.42
N VAL A 97 4.69 12.34 -1.32
CA VAL A 97 4.23 12.99 -0.06
C VAL A 97 5.23 14.04 0.43
N ALA A 98 6.53 13.75 0.36
CA ALA A 98 7.58 14.66 0.76
C ALA A 98 7.63 15.93 -0.10
N GLN A 99 7.39 15.81 -1.41
CA GLN A 99 7.44 16.96 -2.33
C GLN A 99 6.16 17.81 -2.30
N PHE A 100 4.99 17.19 -2.12
CA PHE A 100 3.71 17.90 -2.17
C PHE A 100 3.14 18.27 -0.79
N GLY A 101 3.82 17.91 0.31
CA GLY A 101 3.45 18.33 1.66
C GLY A 101 2.09 17.80 2.14
N VAL A 102 1.55 16.75 1.51
CA VAL A 102 0.22 16.17 1.82
C VAL A 102 0.22 15.32 3.11
N GLY A 103 1.18 15.54 4.01
CA GLY A 103 1.51 14.69 5.17
C GLY A 103 0.51 14.73 6.34
N GLY A 104 -0.70 15.25 6.14
CA GLY A 104 -1.79 15.22 7.14
C GLY A 104 -2.70 13.99 7.03
N GLY A 105 -2.57 13.19 5.97
CA GLY A 105 -3.36 11.96 5.77
C GLY A 105 -2.63 10.72 6.28
N VAL A 106 -3.40 9.74 6.74
CA VAL A 106 -2.98 8.35 6.95
C VAL A 106 -2.41 7.83 5.62
N ILE A 107 -1.10 7.92 5.46
CA ILE A 107 -0.38 7.07 4.52
C ILE A 107 -0.40 5.66 5.14
N PRO A 108 -0.79 4.62 4.39
CA PRO A 108 -0.73 3.25 4.90
C PRO A 108 0.69 2.95 5.41
N GLY A 109 0.83 1.97 6.30
CA GLY A 109 2.15 1.53 6.73
C GLY A 109 2.86 0.81 5.58
N GLY A 110 4.03 1.29 5.20
CA GLY A 110 4.92 0.55 4.32
C GLY A 110 5.55 -0.65 5.01
N PRO A 111 6.10 -1.60 4.21
CA PRO A 111 6.89 -2.70 4.75
C PRO A 111 7.98 -2.17 5.68
N GLY A 112 7.95 -2.60 6.95
CA GLY A 112 8.91 -2.18 7.98
C GLY A 112 8.49 -0.96 8.82
N ASP A 113 7.29 -0.41 8.64
CA ASP A 113 6.82 0.69 9.47
C ASP A 113 6.45 0.23 10.89
N VAL A 114 7.23 0.68 11.88
CA VAL A 114 7.02 0.47 13.32
C VAL A 114 6.37 1.65 14.02
N ARG A 115 5.81 2.59 13.25
CA ARG A 115 5.16 3.78 13.82
C ARG A 115 3.96 3.35 14.68
N PRO A 116 3.85 3.85 15.92
CA PRO A 116 2.67 3.61 16.74
C PRO A 116 1.41 4.03 15.98
N GLN A 117 0.50 3.09 15.76
CA GLN A 117 -0.84 3.33 15.20
C GLN A 117 -1.70 3.91 16.33
N ILE A 118 -1.47 5.18 16.69
CA ILE A 118 -2.31 5.95 17.63
C ILE A 118 -3.29 6.82 16.87
#